data_AF-A0A7S0CBQ6-F1
#
_entry.id   AF-A0A7S0CBQ6-F1
#
_cell.length_a   1.000
_cell.length_b   1.000
_cell.length_c   1.000
_cell.angle_alpha   90.00
_cell.angle_beta   90.00
_cell.angle_gamma   90.00
#
_symmetry.space_group_name_H-M   'P 1'
#
loop_
_entity.id
_entity.type
_entity.pdbx_description
1 polymer ?
#
loop_
_entity_poly.entity_id
_entity_poly.type
_entity_poly.pdbx_seq_one_letter_code
_entity_poly.pdbx_strand_id
1 'polypeptide(L)'
;DGYLDICSLHSPLTDKARRLNTYETLLEMQKDGLIGAVGVCNYGVGALDEIITAGLPPPAINQIELSPFNQHKDIAAWAQRYGMVLSCASWSKLSKATGPVDGWNAVGKIADQKKMTKAQVLVR
;
A
#
# COMPACT_ATOMS: atom_id res chain seq x y z
N ASP A 1 -27.98 2.22 4.73
CA ASP A 1 -26.78 2.29 5.58
C ASP A 1 -25.68 1.44 4.99
N GLY A 2 -24.72 2.04 4.27
CA GLY A 2 -23.74 1.30 3.46
C GLY A 2 -22.49 2.12 3.13
N TYR A 3 -22.02 2.91 4.11
CA TYR A 3 -20.82 3.72 3.99
C TYR A 3 -19.55 2.87 4.23
N LEU A 4 -18.50 3.14 3.45
CA LEU A 4 -17.17 2.56 3.64
C LEU A 4 -16.16 3.67 3.92
N ASP A 5 -15.37 3.55 4.99
CA ASP A 5 -14.29 4.52 5.26
C ASP A 5 -13.28 4.58 4.11
N ILE A 6 -12.99 3.44 3.50
CA ILE A 6 -12.07 3.34 2.38
C ILE A 6 -12.47 2.22 1.42
N CYS A 7 -12.35 2.47 0.12
CA CYS A 7 -12.49 1.45 -0.92
C CYS A 7 -11.28 1.50 -1.85
N SER A 8 -10.68 0.33 -2.10
CA SER A 8 -9.43 0.24 -2.86
C SER A 8 -9.51 -0.72 -4.03
N LEU A 9 -8.90 -0.35 -5.17
CA LEU A 9 -8.70 -1.29 -6.28
C LEU A 9 -7.65 -2.33 -5.88
N HIS A 10 -8.02 -3.60 -5.86
CA HIS A 10 -7.17 -4.65 -5.28
C HIS A 10 -5.86 -4.91 -6.04
N SER A 11 -5.83 -4.73 -7.37
CA SER A 11 -4.60 -4.92 -8.14
C SER A 11 -4.63 -4.16 -9.47
N PRO A 12 -3.45 -3.88 -10.07
CA PRO A 12 -3.37 -3.23 -11.38
C PRO A 12 -3.44 -4.22 -12.55
N LEU A 13 -3.80 -5.49 -12.34
CA LEU A 13 -3.64 -6.59 -13.32
C LEU A 13 -4.59 -6.55 -14.54
N THR A 14 -5.44 -5.54 -14.65
CA THR A 14 -6.33 -5.31 -15.81
C THR A 14 -5.65 -4.41 -16.84
N ASP A 15 -6.34 -4.02 -17.91
CA ASP A 15 -5.85 -2.98 -18.82
C ASP A 15 -6.01 -1.57 -18.23
N LYS A 16 -5.28 -0.59 -18.79
CA LYS A 16 -5.29 0.81 -18.35
C LYS A 16 -6.70 1.43 -18.36
N ALA A 17 -7.50 1.14 -19.39
CA ALA A 17 -8.82 1.73 -19.53
C ALA A 17 -9.75 1.26 -18.38
N ARG A 18 -9.73 -0.04 -18.08
CA ARG A 18 -10.48 -0.60 -16.95
C ARG A 18 -10.01 -0.06 -15.61
N ARG A 19 -8.70 0.07 -15.39
CA ARG A 19 -8.16 0.65 -14.15
C ARG A 19 -8.69 2.07 -13.92
N LEU A 20 -8.54 2.93 -14.92
CA LEU A 20 -8.94 4.34 -14.82
C LEU A 20 -10.45 4.49 -14.64
N ASN A 21 -11.25 3.78 -15.43
CA ASN A 21 -12.72 3.82 -15.31
C ASN A 21 -13.19 3.34 -13.93
N THR A 22 -12.60 2.26 -13.40
CA THR A 22 -12.92 1.77 -12.05
C THR A 22 -12.53 2.79 -10.99
N TYR A 23 -11.37 3.45 -11.12
CA TYR A 23 -10.92 4.46 -10.17
C TYR A 23 -11.81 5.71 -10.20
N GLU A 24 -12.19 6.19 -11.39
CA GLU A 24 -13.17 7.28 -11.57
C GLU A 24 -14.51 6.94 -10.91
N THR A 25 -15.01 5.72 -11.10
CA THR A 25 -16.25 5.27 -10.45
C THR A 25 -16.16 5.35 -8.93
N LEU A 26 -15.03 4.97 -8.32
CA LEU A 26 -14.86 5.11 -6.87
C LEU A 26 -14.79 6.57 -6.42
N LEU A 27 -14.22 7.47 -7.23
CA LEU A 27 -14.22 8.91 -6.94
C LEU A 27 -15.63 9.50 -6.99
N GLU A 28 -16.47 9.06 -7.93
CA GLU A 28 -17.88 9.44 -7.98
C GLU A 28 -18.63 8.95 -6.73
N MET A 29 -18.42 7.68 -6.35
CA MET A 29 -19.00 7.13 -5.11
C MET A 29 -18.52 7.87 -3.85
N GLN A 30 -17.26 8.35 -3.83
CA GLN A 30 -16.75 9.20 -2.77
C GLN A 30 -17.47 10.54 -2.74
N LYS A 31 -17.66 11.18 -3.89
CA LYS A 31 -18.40 12.45 -4.02
C LYS A 31 -19.85 12.33 -3.56
N ASP A 32 -20.47 11.18 -3.81
CA ASP A 32 -21.84 10.86 -3.38
C ASP A 32 -21.93 10.52 -1.88
N GLY A 33 -20.82 10.51 -1.15
CA GLY A 33 -20.76 10.25 0.29
C GLY A 33 -20.89 8.77 0.67
N LEU A 34 -20.75 7.85 -0.29
CA LEU A 34 -20.78 6.41 -0.04
C LEU A 34 -19.42 5.88 0.46
N ILE A 35 -18.33 6.57 0.10
CA ILE A 35 -16.97 6.20 0.44
C ILE A 35 -16.25 7.40 1.05
N GLY A 36 -15.49 7.20 2.13
CA GLY A 36 -14.67 8.25 2.74
C GLY A 36 -13.41 8.55 1.93
N ALA A 37 -12.65 7.52 1.58
CA ALA A 37 -11.41 7.61 0.82
C ALA A 37 -11.30 6.57 -0.30
N VAL A 38 -10.66 6.95 -1.41
CA VAL A 38 -10.34 6.04 -2.51
C VAL A 38 -8.88 5.64 -2.44
N GLY A 39 -8.62 4.33 -2.50
CA GLY A 39 -7.29 3.75 -2.45
C GLY A 39 -6.99 2.80 -3.59
N VAL A 40 -5.78 2.25 -3.55
CA VAL A 40 -5.34 1.16 -4.43
C VAL A 40 -4.54 0.14 -3.61
N CYS A 41 -4.36 -1.05 -4.15
CA CYS A 41 -3.49 -2.07 -3.60
C CYS A 41 -2.58 -2.63 -4.70
N ASN A 42 -1.32 -2.91 -4.35
CA ASN A 42 -0.33 -3.51 -5.26
C ASN A 42 0.01 -2.66 -6.50
N TYR A 43 -0.21 -1.34 -6.47
CA TYR A 43 0.12 -0.47 -7.60
C TYR A 43 1.61 -0.10 -7.56
N GLY A 44 2.33 -0.32 -8.65
CA GLY A 44 3.67 0.23 -8.86
C GLY A 44 3.61 1.66 -9.44
N VAL A 45 4.76 2.33 -9.53
CA VAL A 45 4.86 3.72 -10.00
C VAL A 45 4.19 3.94 -11.36
N GLY A 46 4.37 3.04 -12.32
CA GLY A 46 3.75 3.19 -13.65
C GLY A 46 2.22 3.25 -13.61
N ALA A 47 1.57 2.39 -12.83
CA ALA A 47 0.11 2.39 -12.69
C ALA A 47 -0.38 3.60 -11.87
N LEU A 48 0.41 4.09 -10.93
CA LEU A 48 0.13 5.33 -10.19
C LEU A 48 0.23 6.56 -11.10
N ASP A 49 1.25 6.62 -11.95
CA ASP A 49 1.45 7.70 -12.91
C ASP A 49 0.34 7.74 -13.98
N GLU A 50 -0.28 6.60 -14.32
CA GLU A 50 -1.45 6.58 -15.20
C GLU A 50 -2.61 7.40 -14.63
N ILE A 51 -2.85 7.32 -13.32
CA ILE A 51 -3.92 8.08 -12.63
C ILE A 51 -3.64 9.58 -12.74
N ILE A 52 -2.40 10.00 -12.42
CA ILE A 52 -2.01 11.40 -12.47
C ILE A 52 -2.03 11.94 -13.90
N THR A 53 -1.57 11.14 -14.86
CA THR A 53 -1.55 11.52 -16.29
C THR A 53 -2.98 11.65 -16.84
N ALA A 54 -3.93 10.89 -16.31
CA ALA A 54 -5.35 11.04 -16.63
C ALA A 54 -6.00 12.28 -15.99
N GLY A 55 -5.28 13.06 -15.19
CA GLY A 55 -5.79 14.24 -14.50
C GLY A 55 -6.62 13.93 -13.25
N LEU A 56 -6.54 12.69 -12.75
CA LEU A 56 -7.28 12.25 -11.56
C LEU A 56 -6.44 12.50 -10.29
N PRO A 57 -7.09 12.70 -9.14
CA PRO A 57 -6.38 12.91 -7.88
C PRO A 57 -5.58 11.65 -7.48
N PRO A 58 -4.43 11.82 -6.80
CA PRO A 58 -3.67 10.69 -6.26
C PRO A 58 -4.54 9.89 -5.28
N PRO A 59 -4.39 8.55 -5.24
CA PRO A 59 -5.10 7.74 -4.26
C PRO A 59 -4.66 8.11 -2.84
N ALA A 60 -5.59 8.01 -1.89
CA ALA A 60 -5.31 8.30 -0.49
C ALA A 60 -4.32 7.29 0.11
N ILE A 61 -4.38 6.04 -0.34
CA ILE A 61 -3.53 4.96 0.14
C ILE A 61 -3.12 4.02 -1.01
N ASN A 62 -1.92 3.46 -0.90
CA ASN A 62 -1.53 2.25 -1.63
C ASN A 62 -1.14 1.16 -0.63
N GLN A 63 -1.91 0.09 -0.57
CA GLN A 63 -1.60 -1.07 0.26
C GLN A 63 -0.77 -2.10 -0.51
N ILE A 64 0.47 -2.33 -0.08
CA ILE A 64 1.42 -3.22 -0.76
C ILE A 64 2.09 -4.20 0.20
N GLU A 65 2.71 -5.24 -0.36
CA GLU A 65 3.69 -6.06 0.35
C GLU A 65 4.85 -5.13 0.77
N LEU A 66 5.12 -5.02 2.07
CA LEU A 66 6.15 -4.11 2.56
C LEU A 66 6.86 -4.75 3.75
N SER A 67 8.17 -4.86 3.67
CA SER A 67 8.97 -5.43 4.75
C SER A 67 10.33 -4.72 4.83
N PRO A 68 11.11 -4.93 5.90
CA PRO A 68 12.49 -4.44 5.93
C PRO A 68 13.35 -4.91 4.75
N PHE A 69 12.95 -6.00 4.09
CA PHE A 69 13.65 -6.63 2.98
C PHE A 69 13.06 -6.28 1.61
N ASN A 70 11.83 -5.79 1.58
CA ASN A 70 11.21 -5.23 0.38
C ASN A 70 10.52 -3.90 0.72
N GLN A 71 11.29 -2.82 0.63
CA GLN A 71 10.89 -1.49 1.11
C GLN A 71 10.19 -0.65 0.04
N HIS A 72 10.18 -1.08 -1.23
CA HIS A 72 9.58 -0.34 -2.35
C HIS A 72 9.95 1.16 -2.36
N LYS A 73 11.25 1.47 -2.36
CA LYS A 73 11.78 2.84 -2.20
C LYS A 73 11.25 3.81 -3.26
N ASP A 74 11.04 3.32 -4.47
CA ASP A 74 10.43 4.05 -5.59
C ASP A 74 8.98 4.43 -5.30
N ILE A 75 8.17 3.49 -4.82
CA ILE A 75 6.77 3.75 -4.43
C ILE A 75 6.71 4.65 -3.21
N ALA A 76 7.62 4.50 -2.24
CA ALA A 76 7.69 5.37 -1.06
C ALA A 76 8.02 6.82 -1.44
N ALA A 77 8.97 7.02 -2.36
CA ALA A 77 9.31 8.36 -2.87
C ALA A 77 8.13 8.97 -3.64
N TRP A 78 7.44 8.17 -4.45
CA TRP A 78 6.22 8.60 -5.15
C TRP A 78 5.13 9.01 -4.14
N ALA A 79 4.90 8.18 -3.13
CA ALA A 79 3.92 8.42 -2.08
C ALA A 79 4.17 9.75 -1.35
N GLN A 80 5.43 10.02 -0.98
CA GLN A 80 5.84 11.28 -0.38
C GLN A 80 5.61 12.48 -1.31
N ARG A 81 5.92 12.33 -2.60
CA ARG A 81 5.76 13.41 -3.59
C ARG A 81 4.30 13.81 -3.81
N TYR A 82 3.38 12.86 -3.80
CA TYR A 82 1.97 13.09 -4.13
C TYR A 82 1.03 13.06 -2.91
N GLY A 83 1.57 12.97 -1.68
CA GLY A 83 0.79 12.96 -0.45
C GLY A 83 -0.05 11.70 -0.24
N MET A 84 0.33 10.58 -0.85
CA MET A 84 -0.33 9.29 -0.67
C MET A 84 0.24 8.56 0.56
N VAL A 85 -0.61 7.88 1.32
CA VAL A 85 -0.18 7.00 2.41
C VAL A 85 0.27 5.65 1.85
N LEU A 86 1.43 5.17 2.27
CA LEU A 86 1.85 3.79 2.00
C LEU A 86 1.43 2.88 3.15
N SER A 87 0.65 1.84 2.85
CA SER A 87 0.19 0.88 3.85
C SER A 87 0.81 -0.49 3.61
N CYS A 88 1.22 -1.12 4.71
CA CYS A 88 1.80 -2.45 4.68
C CYS A 88 0.70 -3.50 4.83
N ALA A 89 0.58 -4.40 3.85
CA ALA A 89 -0.24 -5.59 4.00
C ALA A 89 0.44 -6.61 4.95
N SER A 90 -0.32 -7.11 5.92
CA SER A 90 0.18 -7.86 7.09
C SER A 90 0.77 -9.24 6.79
N TRP A 91 0.45 -9.85 5.64
CA TRP A 91 1.02 -11.14 5.22
C TRP A 91 2.54 -11.09 5.04
N SER A 92 3.11 -9.91 4.74
CA SER A 92 4.54 -9.70 4.55
C SER A 92 5.35 -9.68 5.86
N LYS A 93 4.76 -9.16 6.95
CA LYS A 93 5.49 -8.92 8.21
C LYS A 93 5.74 -10.19 9.02
N LEU A 94 4.87 -11.20 8.92
CA LEU A 94 4.82 -12.29 9.91
C LEU A 94 5.15 -13.69 9.37
N SER A 95 5.18 -13.87 8.05
CA SER A 95 5.27 -15.20 7.45
C SER A 95 6.68 -15.78 7.41
N LYS A 96 7.73 -14.99 7.67
CA LYS A 96 9.15 -15.34 7.35
C LYS A 96 9.35 -15.80 5.89
N ALA A 97 8.35 -15.65 5.03
CA ALA A 97 8.31 -16.31 3.73
C ALA A 97 9.31 -15.71 2.73
N THR A 98 9.69 -14.45 2.96
CA THR A 98 10.57 -13.68 2.09
C THR A 98 11.60 -12.91 2.92
N GLY A 99 12.88 -12.94 2.51
CA GLY A 99 13.97 -12.16 3.14
C GLY A 99 15.22 -12.98 3.48
N PRO A 100 16.41 -12.34 3.52
CA PRO A 100 17.67 -13.03 3.78
C PRO A 100 17.77 -13.52 5.22
N VAL A 101 18.41 -14.68 5.42
CA VAL A 101 18.65 -15.27 6.76
C VAL A 101 19.31 -14.28 7.71
N ASP A 102 20.33 -13.56 7.24
CA ASP A 102 21.03 -12.55 8.04
C ASP A 102 20.12 -11.38 8.45
N GLY A 103 19.18 -11.01 7.60
CA GLY A 103 18.17 -9.99 7.92
C GLY A 103 17.27 -10.45 9.05
N TRP A 104 16.78 -11.69 9.01
CA TRP A 104 15.97 -12.25 10.08
C TRP A 104 16.75 -12.47 11.38
N ASN A 105 18.04 -12.76 11.30
CA ASN A 105 18.95 -12.81 12.45
C ASN A 105 19.11 -11.42 13.09
N ALA A 106 19.26 -10.37 12.28
CA ALA A 106 19.31 -9.00 12.78
C ALA A 106 18.02 -8.59 13.50
N VAL A 107 16.84 -8.90 12.93
CA VAL A 107 15.55 -8.66 13.58
C VAL A 107 15.45 -9.43 14.91
N GLY A 108 15.96 -10.66 14.98
CA GLY A 108 16.03 -11.44 16.22
C GLY A 108 16.87 -10.78 17.30
N LYS A 109 18.09 -10.34 16.96
CA LYS A 109 18.97 -9.63 17.90
C LYS A 109 18.30 -8.36 18.45
N ILE A 110 17.61 -7.60 17.62
CA ILE A 110 16.88 -6.39 18.05
C ILE A 110 15.72 -6.76 18.99
N ALA A 111 15.00 -7.84 18.67
CA ALA A 111 13.90 -8.33 19.49
C ALA A 111 14.38 -8.72 20.90
N ASP A 112 15.50 -9.46 20.99
CA ASP A 112 16.11 -9.86 22.27
C ASP A 112 16.58 -8.63 23.07
N GLN A 113 17.29 -7.70 22.43
CA GLN A 113 17.76 -6.46 23.06
C GLN A 113 16.62 -5.61 23.61
N LYS A 114 15.49 -5.55 22.90
CA LYS A 114 14.31 -4.77 23.29
C LYS A 114 13.31 -5.54 24.17
N LYS A 115 13.56 -6.82 24.47
CA LYS A 115 12.62 -7.72 25.17
C LYS A 115 11.23 -7.72 24.53
N MET A 116 11.19 -7.76 23.20
CA MET A 116 9.97 -7.74 22.38
C MET A 116 9.93 -8.96 21.45
N THR A 117 8.76 -9.28 20.91
CA THR A 117 8.67 -10.28 19.84
C THR A 117 9.19 -9.70 18.51
N LYS A 118 9.63 -10.55 17.59
CA LYS A 118 9.99 -10.14 16.23
C LYS A 118 8.83 -9.38 15.56
N ALA A 119 7.59 -9.82 15.78
CA ALA A 119 6.39 -9.14 15.29
C ALA A 119 6.23 -7.71 15.83
N GLN A 120 6.45 -7.52 17.13
CA GLN A 120 6.43 -6.19 17.75
C GLN A 120 7.52 -5.28 17.17
N VAL A 121 8.72 -5.81 16.93
CA VAL A 121 9.80 -5.06 16.28
C VAL A 121 9.44 -4.64 14.85
N LEU A 122 8.75 -5.49 14.09
CA LEU A 122 8.41 -5.22 12.67
C LEU A 122 7.21 -4.27 12.49
N VAL A 123 6.35 -4.13 13.51
CA VAL A 123 5.22 -3.20 13.49
C VAL A 123 5.58 -1.83 14.06
N ARG A 124 6.66 -1.75 14.84
CA ARG A 124 7.12 -0.50 15.46
C ARG A 124 7.90 0.38 14.48
#